data_AF-A0A2T2UYE2-F1
#
_entry.id   AF-A0A2T2UYE2-F1
#
_cell.length_a   1.000
_cell.length_b   1.000
_cell.length_c   1.000
_cell.angle_alpha   90.00
_cell.angle_beta   90.00
_cell.angle_gamma   90.00
#
_symmetry.space_group_name_H-M   'P 1'
#
loop_
_entity.id
_entity.type
_entity.pdbx_description
1 polymer ?
#
loop_
_entity_poly.entity_id
_entity_poly.type
_entity_poly.pdbx_seq_one_letter_code
_entity_poly.pdbx_strand_id
1 'polypeptide(L)'
;MADGQITRRYAQALYEEARDQGHLSMVDEDVAFLRESLDQAPQLERVLKSPVVPRKKKQGVLDSLVKPRVGALTYRFVELLLSKDREEMLERMLRAYRTLRDRQEGIVEAEVRTAHPLSGEEGARLEEAVGRITGKPNVRLQTEREPDLIGGVVVRVGDTVYDGSVRHQLASLRDRLARRADVAAGAMNTDYPDNGNAGGNEAPADGAGNADTGNASDRHDEGA
;
A
#
# COMPACT_ATOMS: atom_id res chain seq x y z
N MET A 1 -1.76 -20.40 -8.96
CA MET A 1 -1.24 -20.00 -7.63
C MET A 1 0.04 -20.76 -7.22
N ALA A 2 0.35 -21.94 -7.79
CA ALA A 2 1.58 -22.70 -7.47
C ALA A 2 2.89 -21.99 -7.89
N ASP A 3 2.90 -21.32 -9.05
CA ASP A 3 4.09 -20.68 -9.61
C ASP A 3 4.65 -19.57 -8.73
N GLY A 4 3.80 -18.84 -8.02
CA GLY A 4 4.20 -17.75 -7.13
C GLY A 4 4.99 -18.26 -5.91
N GLN A 5 4.60 -19.40 -5.35
CA GLN A 5 5.31 -20.01 -4.22
C GLN A 5 6.68 -20.57 -4.65
N ILE A 6 6.73 -21.22 -5.81
CA ILE A 6 7.98 -21.73 -6.38
C ILE A 6 8.93 -20.56 -6.66
N THR A 7 8.45 -19.50 -7.31
CA THR A 7 9.23 -18.28 -7.60
C THR A 7 9.88 -17.72 -6.33
N ARG A 8 9.10 -17.57 -5.26
CA ARG A 8 9.59 -17.05 -3.97
C ARG A 8 10.67 -17.95 -3.36
N ARG A 9 10.52 -19.29 -3.42
CA ARG A 9 11.51 -20.22 -2.87
C ARG A 9 12.86 -20.13 -3.59
N TYR A 10 12.87 -20.02 -4.92
CA TYR A 10 14.12 -19.85 -5.66
C TYR A 10 14.77 -18.50 -5.44
N ALA A 11 13.98 -17.43 -5.43
CA ALA A 11 14.47 -16.08 -5.12
C ALA A 11 15.09 -16.03 -3.72
N GLN A 12 14.46 -16.68 -2.75
CA GLN A 12 14.98 -16.79 -1.39
C GLN A 12 16.26 -17.61 -1.32
N ALA A 13 16.32 -18.76 -2.01
CA ALA A 13 17.54 -19.57 -2.05
C ALA A 13 18.72 -18.82 -2.68
N LEU A 14 18.49 -18.07 -3.77
CA LEU A 14 19.54 -17.24 -4.38
C LEU A 14 20.01 -16.14 -3.43
N TYR A 15 19.09 -15.47 -2.73
CA TYR A 15 19.42 -14.43 -1.76
C TYR A 15 20.19 -14.97 -0.56
N GLU A 16 19.75 -16.09 0.03
CA GLU A 16 20.42 -16.73 1.15
C GLU A 16 21.84 -17.14 0.77
N GLU A 17 22.02 -17.81 -0.36
CA GLU A 17 23.34 -18.22 -0.85
C GLU A 17 24.24 -17.01 -1.15
N ALA A 18 23.70 -15.95 -1.78
CA ALA A 18 24.44 -14.73 -2.07
C ALA A 18 24.87 -14.01 -0.78
N ARG A 19 24.02 -13.99 0.23
CA ARG A 19 24.32 -13.42 1.55
C ARG A 19 25.37 -14.23 2.28
N ASP A 20 25.22 -15.54 2.32
CA ASP A 20 26.11 -16.43 3.06
C ASP A 20 27.53 -16.46 2.43
N GLN A 21 27.63 -16.25 1.10
CA GLN A 21 28.91 -16.07 0.40
C GLN A 21 29.44 -14.62 0.41
N GLY A 22 28.68 -13.64 0.92
CA GLY A 22 29.07 -12.23 0.88
C GLY A 22 29.11 -11.60 -0.52
N HIS A 23 28.40 -12.19 -1.49
CA HIS A 23 28.38 -11.79 -2.89
C HIS A 23 27.12 -11.01 -3.29
N LEU A 24 26.36 -10.48 -2.33
CA LEU A 24 25.08 -9.78 -2.59
C LEU A 24 25.19 -8.70 -3.66
N SER A 25 26.18 -7.79 -3.58
CA SER A 25 26.34 -6.71 -4.55
C SER A 25 26.61 -7.23 -5.97
N MET A 26 27.42 -8.28 -6.09
CA MET A 26 27.71 -8.91 -7.39
C MET A 26 26.46 -9.57 -7.97
N VAL A 27 25.69 -10.26 -7.14
CA VAL A 27 24.42 -10.89 -7.57
C VAL A 27 23.39 -9.83 -7.93
N ASP A 28 23.35 -8.70 -7.23
CA ASP A 28 22.46 -7.57 -7.55
C ASP A 28 22.76 -7.00 -8.95
N GLU A 29 24.05 -6.83 -9.28
CA GLU A 29 24.51 -6.42 -10.62
C GLU A 29 24.18 -7.47 -11.69
N ASP A 30 24.46 -8.74 -11.42
CA ASP A 30 24.16 -9.85 -12.34
C ASP A 30 22.65 -9.96 -12.63
N VAL A 31 21.82 -9.82 -11.59
CA VAL A 31 20.36 -9.86 -11.70
C VAL A 31 19.86 -8.66 -12.50
N ALA A 32 20.43 -7.47 -12.31
CA ALA A 32 20.09 -6.29 -13.11
C ALA A 32 20.43 -6.51 -14.58
N PHE A 33 21.63 -6.99 -14.89
CA PHE A 33 22.08 -7.31 -16.24
C PHE A 33 21.20 -8.36 -16.92
N LEU A 34 20.84 -9.43 -16.20
CA LEU A 34 19.97 -10.48 -16.74
C LEU A 34 18.57 -9.96 -17.05
N ARG A 35 18.01 -9.11 -16.18
CA ARG A 35 16.69 -8.51 -16.43
C ARG A 35 16.72 -7.60 -17.64
N GLU A 36 17.70 -6.71 -17.73
CA GLU A 36 17.87 -5.82 -18.88
C GLU A 36 18.06 -6.61 -20.17
N SER A 37 18.87 -7.68 -20.15
CA SER A 37 19.09 -8.55 -21.31
C SER A 37 17.80 -9.24 -21.77
N LEU A 38 16.94 -9.68 -20.84
CA LEU A 38 15.64 -10.27 -21.17
C LEU A 38 14.67 -9.23 -21.75
N ASP A 39 14.65 -8.02 -21.19
CA ASP A 39 13.78 -6.93 -21.64
C ASP A 39 14.21 -6.39 -23.03
N GLN A 40 15.52 -6.27 -23.28
CA GLN A 40 16.07 -5.75 -24.55
C GLN A 40 16.09 -6.79 -25.68
N ALA A 41 16.05 -8.09 -25.36
CA ALA A 41 16.10 -9.16 -26.35
C ALA A 41 14.85 -10.09 -26.29
N PRO A 42 13.71 -9.68 -26.89
CA PRO A 42 12.50 -10.50 -26.96
C PRO A 42 12.69 -11.86 -27.67
N GLN A 43 13.75 -11.98 -28.47
CA GLN A 43 14.15 -13.23 -29.11
C GLN A 43 14.78 -14.21 -28.10
N LEU A 44 15.62 -13.71 -27.18
CA LEU A 44 16.22 -14.51 -26.11
C LEU A 44 15.14 -15.05 -25.18
N GLU A 45 14.22 -14.17 -24.78
CA GLU A 45 13.07 -14.52 -23.96
C GLU A 45 12.21 -15.63 -24.62
N ARG A 46 11.90 -15.50 -25.92
CA ARG A 46 11.17 -16.52 -26.67
C ARG A 46 11.91 -17.85 -26.75
N VAL A 47 13.22 -17.83 -26.96
CA VAL A 47 14.05 -19.06 -26.99
C VAL A 47 14.03 -19.77 -25.64
N LEU A 48 14.12 -19.02 -24.54
CA LEU A 48 14.08 -19.57 -23.19
C LEU A 48 12.70 -20.13 -22.85
N LYS A 49 11.62 -19.40 -23.17
CA LYS A 49 10.22 -19.82 -22.93
C LYS A 49 9.74 -20.93 -23.88
N SER A 50 10.40 -21.16 -25.01
CA SER A 50 9.97 -22.16 -25.98
C SER A 50 10.31 -23.59 -25.54
N PRO A 51 9.33 -24.49 -25.38
CA PRO A 51 9.57 -25.90 -25.06
C PRO A 51 10.12 -26.69 -26.25
N VAL A 52 10.03 -26.14 -27.47
CA VAL A 52 10.49 -26.79 -28.71
C VAL A 52 12.00 -26.70 -28.87
N VAL A 53 12.65 -25.73 -28.21
CA VAL A 53 14.11 -25.56 -28.28
C VAL A 53 14.78 -26.59 -27.37
N PRO A 54 15.64 -27.48 -27.89
CA PRO A 54 16.34 -28.45 -27.07
C PRO A 54 17.19 -27.76 -25.99
N ARG A 55 17.18 -28.32 -24.79
CA ARG A 55 17.96 -27.82 -23.64
C ARG A 55 19.43 -27.55 -23.96
N LYS A 56 20.07 -28.43 -24.74
CA LYS A 56 21.47 -28.26 -25.18
C LYS A 56 21.70 -26.97 -25.97
N LYS A 57 20.73 -26.56 -26.80
CA LYS A 57 20.79 -25.29 -27.53
C LYS A 57 20.59 -24.10 -26.59
N LYS A 58 19.64 -24.19 -25.65
CA LYS A 58 19.43 -23.15 -24.63
C LYS A 58 20.69 -22.95 -23.78
N GLN A 59 21.33 -24.04 -23.36
CA GLN A 59 22.59 -23.99 -22.62
C GLN A 59 23.69 -23.31 -23.43
N GLY A 60 23.88 -23.66 -24.70
CA GLY A 60 24.87 -22.98 -25.56
C GLY A 60 24.66 -21.47 -25.69
N VAL A 61 23.41 -21.00 -25.68
CA VAL A 61 23.08 -19.56 -25.68
C VAL A 61 23.48 -18.91 -24.35
N LEU A 62 23.16 -19.56 -23.21
CA LEU A 62 23.54 -19.07 -21.88
C LEU A 62 25.05 -19.07 -21.66
N ASP A 63 25.75 -20.11 -22.11
CA ASP A 63 27.22 -20.20 -22.06
C ASP A 63 27.89 -19.06 -22.84
N SER A 64 27.30 -18.64 -23.96
CA SER A 64 27.86 -17.61 -24.82
C SER A 64 27.55 -16.19 -24.34
N LEU A 65 26.33 -15.95 -23.85
CA LEU A 65 25.83 -14.61 -23.53
C LEU A 65 25.91 -14.27 -22.05
N VAL A 66 25.61 -15.23 -21.18
CA VAL A 66 25.44 -15.01 -19.74
C VAL A 66 26.72 -15.33 -18.98
N LYS A 67 27.33 -16.49 -19.21
CA LYS A 67 28.54 -16.96 -18.51
C LYS A 67 29.72 -15.96 -18.44
N PRO A 68 30.06 -15.20 -19.50
CA PRO A 68 31.18 -14.25 -19.42
C PRO A 68 30.82 -12.93 -18.73
N ARG A 69 29.54 -12.69 -18.44
CA ARG A 69 29.03 -11.41 -17.91
C ARG A 69 28.52 -11.49 -16.48
N VAL A 70 28.24 -12.69 -15.97
CA VAL A 70 27.72 -12.89 -14.62
C VAL A 70 28.65 -13.71 -13.74
N GLY A 71 28.54 -13.53 -12.43
CA GLY A 71 29.27 -14.32 -11.44
C GLY A 71 28.92 -15.80 -11.47
N ALA A 72 29.83 -16.63 -10.95
CA ALA A 72 29.68 -18.09 -10.93
C ALA A 72 28.42 -18.56 -10.18
N LEU A 73 28.03 -17.84 -9.12
CA LEU A 73 26.82 -18.12 -8.34
C LEU A 73 25.56 -17.91 -9.19
N THR A 74 25.44 -16.74 -9.82
CA THR A 74 24.30 -16.41 -10.69
C THR A 74 24.23 -17.33 -11.90
N TYR A 75 25.37 -17.65 -12.50
CA TYR A 75 25.43 -18.60 -13.61
C TYR A 75 24.92 -19.99 -13.21
N ARG A 76 25.40 -20.53 -12.08
CA ARG A 76 24.93 -21.83 -11.54
C ARG A 76 23.44 -21.82 -11.24
N PHE A 77 22.91 -20.69 -10.76
CA PHE A 77 21.47 -20.53 -10.54
C PHE A 77 20.69 -20.64 -11.86
N VAL A 78 21.11 -19.94 -12.91
CA VAL A 78 20.46 -20.01 -14.23
C VAL A 78 20.58 -21.42 -14.84
N GLU A 79 21.74 -22.06 -14.70
CA GLU A 79 21.95 -23.45 -15.13
C GLU A 79 21.05 -24.43 -14.37
N LEU A 80 20.88 -24.24 -13.06
CA LEU A 80 19.96 -25.03 -12.24
C LEU A 80 18.51 -24.87 -12.74
N LEU A 81 18.08 -23.66 -13.08
CA LEU A 81 16.74 -23.43 -13.60
C LEU A 81 16.51 -24.13 -14.93
N LEU A 82 17.47 -24.01 -15.85
CA LEU A 82 17.45 -24.78 -17.10
C LEU A 82 17.47 -26.30 -16.80
N SER A 83 18.10 -26.71 -15.70
CA SER A 83 18.17 -28.12 -15.34
C SER A 83 16.88 -28.75 -14.85
N LYS A 84 16.01 -27.90 -14.30
CA LYS A 84 14.72 -28.27 -13.72
C LYS A 84 13.55 -27.92 -14.63
N ASP A 85 13.83 -27.52 -15.88
CA ASP A 85 12.85 -27.05 -16.86
C ASP A 85 12.01 -25.87 -16.30
N ARG A 86 12.67 -24.96 -15.58
CA ARG A 86 12.09 -23.78 -14.91
C ARG A 86 12.58 -22.44 -15.48
N GLU A 87 13.21 -22.46 -16.64
CA GLU A 87 13.75 -21.26 -17.31
C GLU A 87 12.67 -20.24 -17.69
N GLU A 88 11.42 -20.67 -17.91
CA GLU A 88 10.30 -19.76 -18.19
C GLU A 88 9.98 -18.81 -17.03
N MET A 89 10.33 -19.24 -15.80
CA MET A 89 10.09 -18.51 -14.57
C MET A 89 11.26 -17.60 -14.19
N LEU A 90 12.37 -17.65 -14.92
CA LEU A 90 13.60 -16.90 -14.62
C LEU A 90 13.29 -15.42 -14.39
N GLU A 91 12.58 -14.79 -15.31
CA GLU A 91 12.18 -13.38 -15.25
C GLU A 91 11.39 -13.05 -13.97
N ARG A 92 10.46 -13.94 -13.58
CA ARG A 92 9.68 -13.80 -12.34
C ARG A 92 10.56 -13.98 -11.09
N MET A 93 11.50 -14.92 -11.13
CA MET A 93 12.43 -15.19 -10.02
C MET A 93 13.41 -14.03 -9.80
N LEU A 94 13.94 -13.45 -10.88
CA LEU A 94 14.82 -12.27 -10.81
C LEU A 94 14.08 -11.06 -10.21
N ARG A 95 12.81 -10.84 -10.57
CA ARG A 95 11.97 -9.81 -9.94
C ARG A 95 11.73 -10.10 -8.46
N ALA A 96 11.37 -11.32 -8.12
CA ALA A 96 11.11 -11.72 -6.74
C ALA A 96 12.38 -11.61 -5.87
N TYR A 97 13.56 -11.91 -6.41
CA TYR A 97 14.84 -11.68 -5.74
C TYR A 97 15.03 -10.21 -5.41
N ARG A 98 14.82 -9.30 -6.38
CA ARG A 98 14.96 -7.86 -6.15
C ARG A 98 14.00 -7.36 -5.07
N THR A 99 12.74 -7.77 -5.13
CA THR A 99 11.75 -7.44 -4.09
C THR A 99 12.16 -7.98 -2.72
N LEU A 100 12.74 -9.18 -2.65
CA LEU A 100 13.24 -9.74 -1.39
C LEU A 100 14.46 -8.98 -0.88
N ARG A 101 15.41 -8.66 -1.77
CA ARG A 101 16.61 -7.87 -1.48
C ARG A 101 16.26 -6.52 -0.90
N ASP A 102 15.35 -5.80 -1.56
CA ASP A 102 14.87 -4.48 -1.12
C ASP A 102 14.23 -4.58 0.29
N ARG A 103 13.40 -5.60 0.54
CA ARG A 103 12.81 -5.84 1.87
C ARG A 103 13.84 -6.12 2.96
N GLN A 104 14.89 -6.89 2.65
CA GLN A 104 15.92 -7.30 3.61
C GLN A 104 16.91 -6.16 3.92
N GLU A 105 17.18 -5.27 2.96
CA GLU A 105 17.91 -4.00 3.19
C GLU A 105 17.06 -2.95 3.91
N GLY A 106 15.78 -3.24 4.14
CA GLY A 106 14.84 -2.27 4.67
C GLY A 106 14.61 -1.09 3.71
N ILE A 107 14.80 -1.28 2.41
CA ILE A 107 14.47 -0.31 1.38
C ILE A 107 12.94 -0.22 1.29
N VAL A 108 12.41 0.93 1.63
CA VAL A 108 10.99 1.26 1.48
C VAL A 108 10.81 2.01 0.18
N GLU A 109 10.01 1.46 -0.73
CA GLU A 109 9.57 2.21 -1.90
C GLU A 109 8.44 3.15 -1.50
N ALA A 110 8.63 4.44 -1.77
CA ALA A 110 7.65 5.48 -1.52
C ALA A 110 7.27 6.13 -2.86
N GLU A 111 6.02 5.98 -3.27
CA GLU A 111 5.47 6.68 -4.43
C GLU A 111 5.15 8.12 -4.03
N VAL A 112 5.76 9.08 -4.69
CA VAL A 112 5.60 10.50 -4.39
C VAL A 112 4.91 11.17 -5.56
N ARG A 113 3.74 11.74 -5.31
CA ARG A 113 2.98 12.51 -6.30
C ARG A 113 3.12 14.00 -6.00
N THR A 114 3.59 14.74 -7.00
CA THR A 114 3.81 16.20 -6.89
C THR A 114 3.28 16.95 -8.11
N ALA A 115 2.87 18.20 -7.86
CA ALA A 115 2.47 19.13 -8.92
C ALA A 115 3.67 19.62 -9.76
N HIS A 116 4.84 19.75 -9.11
CA HIS A 116 6.09 20.23 -9.68
C HIS A 116 7.21 19.20 -9.50
N PRO A 117 8.19 19.15 -10.43
CA PRO A 117 9.35 18.28 -10.27
C PRO A 117 10.09 18.62 -8.98
N LEU A 118 10.40 17.60 -8.18
CA LEU A 118 11.20 17.75 -6.96
C LEU A 118 12.65 18.07 -7.34
N SER A 119 13.22 19.07 -6.68
CA SER A 119 14.67 19.28 -6.69
C SER A 119 15.38 18.19 -5.88
N GLY A 120 16.66 17.97 -6.12
CA GLY A 120 17.45 16.97 -5.38
C GLY A 120 17.45 17.21 -3.86
N GLU A 121 17.42 18.47 -3.43
CA GLU A 121 17.33 18.83 -2.00
C GLU A 121 15.95 18.54 -1.39
N GLU A 122 14.88 18.68 -2.16
CA GLU A 122 13.52 18.35 -1.71
C GLU A 122 13.33 16.83 -1.66
N GLY A 123 13.87 16.10 -2.63
CA GLY A 123 13.91 14.64 -2.63
C GLY A 123 14.64 14.08 -1.40
N ALA A 124 15.85 14.56 -1.10
CA ALA A 124 16.61 14.13 0.06
C ALA A 124 15.89 14.42 1.40
N ARG A 125 15.28 15.60 1.54
CA ARG A 125 14.47 15.94 2.72
C ARG A 125 13.25 15.02 2.87
N LEU A 126 12.64 14.64 1.75
CA LEU A 126 11.49 13.74 1.75
C LEU A 126 11.90 12.30 2.08
N GLU A 127 13.03 11.81 1.56
CA GLU A 127 13.61 10.52 1.94
C GLU A 127 13.86 10.45 3.45
N GLU A 128 14.46 11.50 4.02
CA GLU A 128 14.73 11.56 5.45
C GLU A 128 13.43 11.59 6.28
N ALA A 129 12.45 12.39 5.86
CA ALA A 129 11.16 12.48 6.54
C ALA A 129 10.39 11.15 6.49
N VAL A 130 10.36 10.50 5.31
CA VAL A 130 9.72 9.19 5.12
C VAL A 130 10.46 8.11 5.91
N GLY A 131 11.80 8.14 5.93
CA GLY A 131 12.62 7.22 6.71
C GLY A 131 12.34 7.32 8.21
N ARG A 132 12.22 8.55 8.74
CA ARG A 132 11.83 8.79 10.14
C ARG A 132 10.43 8.28 10.47
N ILE A 133 9.45 8.49 9.58
CA ILE A 133 8.06 8.06 9.80
C ILE A 133 7.92 6.54 9.72
N THR A 134 8.63 5.90 8.79
CA THR A 134 8.55 4.45 8.54
C THR A 134 9.50 3.63 9.41
N GLY A 135 10.45 4.27 10.10
CA GLY A 135 11.47 3.62 10.91
C GLY A 135 12.47 2.81 10.08
N LYS A 136 12.67 3.18 8.81
CA LYS A 136 13.49 2.45 7.84
C LYS A 136 14.64 3.33 7.34
N PRO A 137 15.88 2.80 7.28
CA PRO A 137 17.07 3.60 7.00
C PRO A 137 17.19 4.00 5.53
N ASN A 138 16.61 3.21 4.61
CA ASN A 138 16.73 3.41 3.18
C ASN A 138 15.33 3.60 2.57
N VAL A 139 15.09 4.76 1.94
CA VAL A 139 13.84 5.05 1.22
C VAL A 139 14.17 5.29 -0.24
N ARG A 140 13.47 4.61 -1.14
CA ARG A 140 13.55 4.83 -2.59
C ARG A 140 12.31 5.60 -3.04
N LEU A 141 12.49 6.86 -3.44
CA LEU A 141 11.38 7.66 -3.96
C LEU A 141 11.12 7.32 -5.43
N GLN A 142 9.87 7.00 -5.75
CA GLN A 142 9.37 6.99 -7.12
C GLN A 142 8.50 8.22 -7.32
N THR A 143 9.01 9.22 -8.03
CA THR A 143 8.30 10.49 -8.25
C THR A 143 7.41 10.40 -9.49
N GLU A 144 6.11 10.61 -9.31
CA GLU A 144 5.11 10.73 -10.36
C GLU A 144 4.57 12.17 -10.40
N ARG A 145 4.50 12.78 -11.59
CA ARG A 145 3.95 14.13 -11.75
C ARG A 145 2.44 14.06 -11.91
N GLU A 146 1.71 14.71 -11.03
CA GLU A 146 0.25 14.80 -11.10
C GLU A 146 -0.16 16.29 -11.15
N PRO A 147 -0.37 16.86 -12.36
CA PRO A 147 -0.66 18.28 -12.55
C PRO A 147 -1.97 18.75 -11.90
N ASP A 148 -2.89 17.83 -11.61
CA ASP A 148 -4.17 18.11 -10.96
C ASP A 148 -4.03 18.41 -9.46
N LEU A 149 -2.83 18.16 -8.89
CA LEU A 149 -2.50 18.62 -7.55
C LEU A 149 -2.34 20.14 -7.57
N ILE A 150 -3.29 20.85 -6.95
CA ILE A 150 -3.30 22.32 -6.82
C ILE A 150 -2.08 22.83 -6.01
N GLY A 151 -1.44 21.94 -5.24
CA GLY A 151 -0.18 22.18 -4.52
C GLY A 151 0.04 21.17 -3.39
N GLY A 152 1.30 20.86 -3.09
CA GLY A 152 1.72 19.92 -2.03
C GLY A 152 2.19 18.56 -2.53
N VAL A 153 2.48 17.65 -1.59
CA VAL A 153 3.06 16.33 -1.84
C VAL A 153 2.16 15.24 -1.27
N VAL A 154 1.91 14.19 -2.06
CA VAL A 154 1.24 12.97 -1.59
C VAL A 154 2.27 11.85 -1.64
N VAL A 155 2.56 11.23 -0.49
CA VAL A 155 3.51 10.12 -0.40
C VAL A 155 2.74 8.85 -0.05
N ARG A 156 2.81 7.82 -0.89
CA ARG A 156 2.30 6.49 -0.58
C ARG A 156 3.46 5.57 -0.25
N VAL A 157 3.38 4.94 0.92
CA VAL A 157 4.30 3.91 1.38
C VAL A 157 3.53 2.61 1.59
N GLY A 158 3.67 1.66 0.67
CA GLY A 158 2.86 0.43 0.68
C GLY A 158 1.36 0.76 0.67
N ASP A 159 0.65 0.40 1.74
CA ASP A 159 -0.79 0.66 1.90
C ASP A 159 -1.11 2.00 2.59
N THR A 160 -0.10 2.72 3.09
CA THR A 160 -0.31 3.97 3.84
C THR A 160 -0.10 5.18 2.93
N VAL A 161 -1.09 6.08 2.88
CA VAL A 161 -1.01 7.34 2.13
C VAL A 161 -0.87 8.50 3.09
N TYR A 162 0.24 9.23 2.95
CA TYR A 162 0.52 10.50 3.63
C TYR A 162 0.21 11.64 2.67
N ASP A 163 -0.97 12.24 2.83
CA ASP A 163 -1.44 13.35 1.99
C ASP A 163 -1.09 14.70 2.65
N GLY A 164 -0.05 15.36 2.14
CA GLY A 164 0.35 16.71 2.49
C GLY A 164 -0.14 17.77 1.50
N SER A 165 -1.16 17.47 0.68
CA SER A 165 -1.67 18.40 -0.32
C SER A 165 -2.40 19.60 0.31
N VAL A 166 -2.31 20.75 -0.34
CA VAL A 166 -3.05 21.98 0.02
C VAL A 166 -4.56 21.72 -0.02
N ARG A 167 -5.00 20.81 -0.90
CA ARG A 167 -6.40 20.33 -0.93
C ARG A 167 -6.81 19.69 0.39
N HIS A 168 -5.96 18.84 0.96
CA HIS A 168 -6.22 18.22 2.26
C HIS A 168 -6.28 19.26 3.39
N GLN A 169 -5.36 20.23 3.38
CA GLN A 169 -5.37 21.32 4.37
C GLN A 169 -6.66 22.15 4.31
N LEU A 170 -7.10 22.54 3.12
CA LEU A 170 -8.36 23.28 2.93
C LEU A 170 -9.59 22.46 3.30
N ALA A 171 -9.62 21.17 2.98
CA ALA A 171 -10.70 20.27 3.36
C ALA A 171 -10.80 20.12 4.89
N SER A 172 -9.67 19.94 5.57
CA SER A 172 -9.60 19.84 7.04
C SER A 172 -10.04 21.14 7.72
N LEU A 173 -9.65 22.30 7.17
CA LEU A 173 -10.11 23.62 7.64
C LEU A 173 -11.62 23.79 7.46
N ARG A 174 -12.17 23.45 6.29
CA ARG A 174 -13.62 23.48 6.04
C ARG A 174 -14.37 22.59 7.04
N ASP A 175 -13.88 21.39 7.29
CA ASP A 175 -14.50 20.41 8.19
C ASP A 175 -14.45 20.85 9.66
N ARG A 176 -13.38 21.53 10.08
CA ARG A 176 -13.29 22.16 11.41
C ARG A 176 -14.26 23.33 11.56
N LEU A 177 -14.42 24.14 10.53
CA LEU A 177 -15.36 25.26 10.53
C LEU A 177 -16.82 24.78 10.50
N ALA A 178 -17.12 23.75 9.71
CA ALA A 178 -18.46 23.13 9.64
C ALA A 178 -18.87 22.55 11.00
N ARG A 179 -18.00 21.75 11.63
CA ARG A 179 -18.26 21.20 12.98
C ARG A 179 -18.47 22.28 14.04
N ARG A 180 -17.79 23.43 13.91
CA ARG A 180 -17.97 24.56 14.83
C ARG A 180 -19.29 25.29 14.59
N ALA A 181 -19.79 25.32 13.36
CA ALA A 181 -21.09 25.88 13.02
C ALA A 181 -22.25 25.00 13.54
N ASP A 182 -22.11 23.68 13.51
CA ASP A 182 -23.14 22.75 14.03
C ASP A 182 -23.31 22.85 15.56
N VAL A 183 -22.20 23.03 16.30
CA VAL A 183 -22.22 23.24 17.76
C VAL A 183 -22.86 24.59 18.14
N ALA A 184 -22.70 25.62 17.30
CA ALA A 184 -23.34 26.92 17.51
C ALA A 184 -24.86 26.88 17.25
N ALA A 185 -25.33 26.06 16.30
CA ALA A 185 -26.75 25.88 16.02
C ALA A 185 -27.48 25.03 17.09
N GLY A 186 -26.79 24.06 17.71
CA GLY A 186 -27.35 23.22 18.77
C GLY A 186 -27.58 23.93 20.11
N ALA A 187 -26.84 25.01 20.40
CA ALA A 187 -26.94 25.76 21.66
C ALA A 187 -28.09 26.80 21.71
N MET A 188 -28.82 27.02 20.60
CA MET A 188 -29.85 28.06 20.52
C MET A 188 -31.28 27.60 20.79
N ASN A 189 -31.50 26.29 21.05
CA ASN A 189 -32.84 25.71 21.15
C ASN A 189 -33.24 25.21 22.54
N THR A 190 -32.61 25.70 23.62
CA THR A 190 -32.92 25.24 25.00
C THR A 190 -33.27 26.32 26.03
N ASP A 191 -33.26 27.61 25.71
CA ASP A 191 -33.55 28.69 26.68
C ASP A 191 -34.88 29.41 26.40
N TYR A 192 -36.00 28.74 26.64
CA TYR A 192 -37.29 29.41 26.86
C TYR A 192 -37.87 29.01 28.22
N PRO A 193 -37.54 29.74 29.31
CA PRO A 193 -38.30 29.65 30.54
C PRO A 193 -39.61 30.42 30.38
N ASP A 194 -40.73 29.70 30.33
CA ASP A 194 -42.07 30.25 30.52
C ASP A 194 -42.22 30.70 31.98
N ASN A 195 -42.21 32.02 32.18
CA ASN A 195 -42.33 32.69 33.48
C ASN A 195 -43.22 33.93 33.29
N GLY A 196 -44.38 33.94 33.97
CA GLY A 196 -45.17 35.17 34.14
C GLY A 196 -46.53 34.99 34.81
N ASN A 197 -46.50 34.72 36.11
CA ASN A 197 -47.61 34.51 37.06
C ASN A 197 -48.62 35.68 37.24
N ALA A 198 -49.79 35.31 37.80
CA ALA A 198 -50.73 36.03 38.69
C ALA A 198 -51.95 36.69 38.03
N GLY A 199 -53.18 36.51 38.50
CA GLY A 199 -53.72 35.81 39.67
C GLY A 199 -55.21 36.13 39.80
N GLY A 200 -55.96 35.28 40.49
CA GLY A 200 -57.38 35.51 40.80
C GLY A 200 -57.93 34.36 41.63
N ASN A 201 -58.01 34.58 42.94
CA ASN A 201 -58.55 33.66 43.94
C ASN A 201 -60.04 33.99 44.21
N GLU A 202 -60.69 33.11 44.99
CA GLU A 202 -62.09 33.09 45.48
C GLU A 202 -63.06 32.31 44.55
N ALA A 203 -63.94 31.41 44.99
CA ALA A 203 -64.21 30.66 46.22
C ALA A 203 -65.35 29.67 45.84
N PRO A 204 -65.72 28.67 46.67
CA PRO A 204 -66.16 27.35 46.22
C PRO A 204 -67.69 27.15 46.19
N ALA A 205 -68.17 26.20 45.39
CA ALA A 205 -69.39 25.43 45.68
C ALA A 205 -69.54 24.21 44.75
N ASP A 206 -69.77 23.06 45.39
CA ASP A 206 -70.69 21.98 45.02
C ASP A 206 -70.56 21.20 43.71
N GLY A 207 -70.53 19.87 43.86
CA GLY A 207 -71.51 19.05 43.14
C GLY A 207 -70.99 17.81 42.42
N ALA A 208 -70.94 16.70 43.17
CA ALA A 208 -71.41 15.38 42.76
C ALA A 208 -70.79 14.66 41.53
N GLY A 209 -70.07 13.56 41.86
CA GLY A 209 -70.31 12.22 41.33
C GLY A 209 -69.82 11.91 39.90
N ASN A 210 -69.62 10.67 39.51
CA ASN A 210 -69.50 9.38 40.17
C ASN A 210 -69.07 8.41 39.05
N ALA A 211 -68.24 7.42 39.37
CA ALA A 211 -68.07 6.15 38.63
C ALA A 211 -67.49 6.27 37.18
N ASP A 212 -66.96 5.25 36.53
CA ASP A 212 -66.82 3.82 36.81
C ASP A 212 -65.86 3.23 35.76
N THR A 213 -65.22 2.11 36.09
CA THR A 213 -64.69 1.04 35.20
C THR A 213 -63.76 1.40 34.02
N GLY A 214 -62.66 0.71 33.75
CA GLY A 214 -62.28 -0.65 34.10
C GLY A 214 -61.60 -1.32 32.89
N ASN A 215 -60.87 -2.39 33.17
CA ASN A 215 -60.36 -3.43 32.25
C ASN A 215 -59.15 -3.06 31.38
N ALA A 216 -57.93 -3.50 31.67
CA ALA A 216 -57.40 -4.86 31.80
C ALA A 216 -57.20 -5.61 30.48
N SER A 217 -56.10 -6.36 30.51
CA SER A 217 -55.82 -7.58 29.74
C SER A 217 -55.27 -7.37 28.33
N ASP A 218 -54.37 -8.20 27.80
CA ASP A 218 -53.61 -9.37 28.25
C ASP A 218 -53.01 -9.91 26.93
N ARG A 219 -51.96 -10.75 27.02
CA ARG A 219 -51.52 -11.72 25.98
C ARG A 219 -50.81 -11.18 24.74
N HIS A 220 -49.92 -11.92 24.09
CA HIS A 220 -49.00 -13.04 24.37
C HIS A 220 -48.37 -13.35 22.99
N ASP A 221 -47.38 -14.22 23.00
CA ASP A 221 -46.82 -14.99 21.88
C ASP A 221 -45.98 -14.23 20.85
N GLU A 222 -44.69 -14.54 20.69
CA GLU A 222 -44.03 -15.84 20.38
C GLU A 222 -44.22 -16.31 18.93
N GLY A 223 -43.10 -16.78 18.39
CA GLY A 223 -43.00 -17.65 17.22
C GLY A 223 -42.72 -16.89 15.93
N ALA A 224 -41.77 -17.28 15.09
CA ALA A 224 -40.78 -18.35 15.11
C ALA A 224 -39.75 -18.00 14.02
#